data_AF-A0A9E6SBA5-F1
#
_entry.id   AF-A0A9E6SBA5-F1
#
_cell.length_a   1.000
_cell.length_b   1.000
_cell.length_c   1.000
_cell.angle_alpha   90.00
_cell.angle_beta   90.00
_cell.angle_gamma   90.00
#
_symmetry.space_group_name_H-M   'P 1'
#
loop_
_entity.id
_entity.type
_entity.pdbx_description
1 polymer ?
#
loop_
_entity_poly.entity_id
_entity_poly.type
_entity_poly.pdbx_seq_one_letter_code
_entity_poly.pdbx_strand_id
1 'polypeptide(L)'
;MCLEKLDKKALARARVKRVQLIYRQVAQHHRATDLAVEAQQAFLAGLQEASREAETRPDTVVWSAQTQMIRDKLTGKKRASADRWNRFAGTSGGGGMGR
;
A
#
# COMPACT_ATOMS: atom_id res chain seq x y z
N MET A 1 26.04 48.03 -0.77
CA MET A 1 24.90 47.71 -1.69
C MET A 1 24.73 46.23 -2.06
N CYS A 2 25.73 45.34 -1.89
CA CYS A 2 25.59 43.93 -2.32
C CYS A 2 24.91 42.99 -1.31
N LEU A 3 24.98 43.29 -0.01
CA LEU A 3 24.45 42.43 1.06
C LEU A 3 22.91 42.33 1.02
N GLU A 4 22.20 43.45 0.84
CA GLU A 4 20.73 43.45 0.74
C GLU A 4 20.20 42.61 -0.44
N LYS A 5 20.97 42.50 -1.53
CA LYS A 5 20.60 41.69 -2.70
C LYS A 5 20.77 40.19 -2.41
N LEU A 6 21.73 39.81 -1.57
CA LEU A 6 21.93 38.42 -1.14
C LEU A 6 20.80 37.96 -0.22
N ASP A 7 20.37 38.82 0.70
CA ASP A 7 19.26 38.51 1.63
C ASP A 7 17.92 38.38 0.91
N LYS A 8 17.63 39.26 -0.06
CA LYS A 8 16.45 39.15 -0.92
C LYS A 8 16.42 37.84 -1.72
N LYS A 9 17.59 37.41 -2.24
CA LYS A 9 17.71 36.12 -2.95
C LYS A 9 17.52 34.93 -2.02
N ALA A 10 18.08 34.97 -0.80
CA ALA A 10 17.88 33.92 0.20
C ALA A 10 16.40 33.78 0.58
N LEU A 11 15.72 34.91 0.79
CA LEU A 11 14.29 34.95 1.11
C LEU A 11 13.43 34.43 -0.05
N ALA A 12 13.76 34.76 -1.30
CA ALA A 12 13.09 34.21 -2.47
C ALA A 12 13.26 32.68 -2.57
N ARG A 13 14.47 32.16 -2.34
CA ARG A 13 14.73 30.71 -2.32
C ARG A 13 13.95 30.01 -1.21
N ALA A 14 13.88 30.60 -0.02
CA ALA A 14 13.10 30.05 1.09
C ALA A 14 11.60 29.98 0.76
N ARG A 15 11.04 31.01 0.10
CA ARG A 15 9.65 31.01 -0.39
C ARG A 15 9.41 29.90 -1.41
N VAL A 16 10.28 29.76 -2.42
CA VAL A 16 10.18 28.69 -3.43
C VAL A 16 10.23 27.32 -2.77
N LYS A 17 11.16 27.09 -1.84
CA LYS A 17 11.29 25.81 -1.12
C LYS A 17 10.02 25.48 -0.32
N ARG A 18 9.40 26.47 0.32
CA ARG A 18 8.13 26.30 1.04
C ARG A 18 7.00 25.91 0.09
N VAL A 19 6.88 26.58 -1.05
CA VAL A 19 5.87 26.27 -2.06
C VAL A 19 6.07 24.87 -2.64
N GLN A 20 7.31 24.47 -2.95
CA GLN A 20 7.62 23.11 -3.41
C GLN A 20 7.24 22.04 -2.37
N LEU A 21 7.46 22.31 -1.09
CA LEU A 21 7.08 21.39 -0.01
C LEU A 21 5.56 21.21 0.06
N ILE A 22 4.79 22.30 -0.08
CA ILE A 22 3.33 22.25 -0.13
C ILE A 22 2.88 21.36 -1.31
N TYR A 23 3.40 21.59 -2.52
CA TYR A 23 3.04 20.78 -3.68
C TYR A 23 3.40 19.30 -3.51
N ARG A 24 4.54 19.01 -2.88
CA ARG A 24 4.91 17.63 -2.58
C ARG A 24 3.92 16.95 -1.63
N GLN A 25 3.47 17.65 -0.59
CA GLN A 25 2.48 17.14 0.36
C GLN A 25 1.12 16.95 -0.31
N VAL A 26 0.69 17.90 -1.15
CA VAL A 26 -0.54 17.78 -1.93
C VAL A 26 -0.50 16.56 -2.84
N ALA A 27 0.60 16.35 -3.58
CA ALA A 27 0.77 15.18 -4.43
C ALA A 27 0.76 13.86 -3.63
N GLN A 28 1.37 13.84 -2.43
CA GLN A 28 1.31 12.68 -1.55
C GLN A 28 -0.12 12.39 -1.06
N HIS A 29 -0.87 13.43 -0.70
CA HIS A 29 -2.25 13.29 -0.28
C HIS A 29 -3.14 12.76 -1.41
N HIS A 30 -3.01 13.31 -2.63
CA HIS A 30 -3.76 12.80 -3.79
C HIS A 30 -3.46 11.32 -4.06
N ARG A 31 -2.19 10.91 -4.04
CA ARG A 31 -1.86 9.48 -4.18
C ARG A 31 -2.50 8.62 -3.10
N ALA A 32 -2.53 9.10 -1.85
CA ALA A 32 -3.17 8.36 -0.76
C ALA A 32 -4.69 8.26 -0.94
N THR A 33 -5.35 9.32 -1.45
CA THR A 33 -6.79 9.28 -1.74
C THR A 33 -7.10 8.37 -2.92
N ASP A 34 -6.29 8.39 -3.98
CA ASP A 34 -6.49 7.55 -5.17
C ASP A 34 -6.38 6.07 -4.79
N LEU A 35 -5.35 5.70 -4.01
CA LEU A 35 -5.19 4.34 -3.49
C LEU A 35 -6.36 3.90 -2.60
N ALA A 36 -6.94 4.81 -1.81
CA ALA A 36 -8.10 4.51 -0.98
C ALA A 36 -9.35 4.26 -1.83
N VAL A 37 -9.55 5.05 -2.88
CA VAL A 37 -10.66 4.87 -3.84
C VAL A 37 -10.51 3.55 -4.61
N GLU A 38 -9.31 3.25 -5.10
CA GLU A 38 -9.01 1.97 -5.76
C GLU A 38 -9.29 0.78 -4.84
N ALA A 39 -8.87 0.86 -3.57
CA ALA A 39 -9.14 -0.19 -2.59
C ALA A 39 -10.65 -0.37 -2.33
N GLN A 40 -11.41 0.73 -2.28
CA GLN A 40 -12.86 0.68 -2.11
C GLN A 40 -13.55 0.08 -3.34
N GLN A 41 -13.12 0.43 -4.55
CA GLN A 41 -13.65 -0.15 -5.79
C GLN A 41 -13.34 -1.65 -5.87
N ALA A 42 -12.13 -2.07 -5.53
CA ALA A 42 -11.76 -3.49 -5.48
C ALA A 42 -12.61 -4.27 -4.46
N PHE A 43 -12.90 -3.67 -3.31
CA PHE A 43 -13.78 -4.28 -2.31
C PHE A 43 -15.21 -4.47 -2.83
N LEU A 44 -15.78 -3.46 -3.48
CA LEU A 44 -17.12 -3.54 -4.07
C LEU A 44 -17.18 -4.55 -5.22
N ALA A 45 -16.15 -4.62 -6.06
CA ALA A 45 -16.04 -5.63 -7.12
C ALA A 45 -15.99 -7.04 -6.53
N GLY A 46 -15.18 -7.27 -5.49
CA GLY A 46 -15.12 -8.57 -4.80
C GLY A 46 -16.45 -8.97 -4.14
N LEU A 47 -17.22 -8.02 -3.62
CA LEU A 47 -18.58 -8.29 -3.13
C LEU A 47 -19.53 -8.73 -4.25
N GLN A 48 -19.46 -8.08 -5.42
CA GLN A 48 -20.28 -8.45 -6.57
C GLN A 48 -19.91 -9.83 -7.12
N GLU A 49 -18.61 -10.13 -7.20
CA GLU A 49 -18.13 -11.46 -7.63
C GLU A 49 -18.59 -12.54 -6.65
N ALA A 50 -18.42 -12.34 -5.35
CA ALA A 50 -18.91 -13.26 -4.31
C ALA A 50 -20.43 -13.50 -4.43
N SER A 51 -21.22 -12.44 -4.68
CA SER A 51 -22.67 -12.58 -4.91
C SER A 51 -22.98 -13.45 -6.13
N ARG A 52 -22.26 -13.26 -7.24
CA ARG A 52 -22.45 -14.08 -8.46
C ARG A 52 -22.02 -15.53 -8.26
N GLU A 53 -20.96 -15.77 -7.51
CA GLU A 53 -20.52 -17.12 -7.16
C GLU A 53 -21.54 -17.84 -6.28
N ALA A 54 -22.17 -17.11 -5.34
CA ALA A 54 -23.23 -17.66 -4.50
C ALA A 54 -24.47 -18.07 -5.31
N GLU A 55 -24.83 -17.30 -6.34
CA GLU A 55 -25.94 -17.63 -7.24
C GLU A 55 -25.64 -18.83 -8.14
N THR A 56 -24.39 -18.97 -8.61
CA THR A 56 -24.01 -20.03 -9.56
C THR A 56 -23.63 -21.35 -8.89
N ARG A 57 -23.22 -21.33 -7.62
CA ARG A 57 -22.80 -22.52 -6.87
C ARG A 57 -23.31 -22.45 -5.41
N PRO A 58 -24.56 -22.87 -5.15
CA PRO A 58 -25.15 -22.82 -3.82
C PRO A 58 -24.44 -23.74 -2.79
N ASP A 59 -23.70 -24.77 -3.26
CA ASP A 59 -22.94 -25.70 -2.41
C ASP A 59 -21.53 -25.20 -2.01
N THR A 60 -21.07 -24.08 -2.57
CA THR A 60 -19.78 -23.51 -2.18
C THR A 60 -19.94 -22.47 -1.08
N VAL A 61 -19.14 -22.58 -0.02
CA VAL A 61 -19.11 -21.58 1.06
C VAL A 61 -18.53 -20.28 0.51
N VAL A 62 -19.41 -19.35 0.16
CA VAL A 62 -19.03 -17.99 -0.22
C VAL A 62 -18.83 -17.17 1.06
N TRP A 63 -17.58 -16.80 1.32
CA TRP A 63 -17.24 -15.93 2.44
C TRP A 63 -17.62 -14.49 2.10
N SER A 64 -18.11 -13.72 3.08
CA SER A 64 -18.26 -12.28 2.89
C SER A 64 -16.91 -11.65 2.53
N ALA A 65 -16.90 -10.62 1.67
CA ALA A 65 -15.64 -10.00 1.21
C ALA A 65 -14.74 -9.54 2.38
N GLN A 66 -15.34 -9.11 3.49
CA GLN A 66 -14.60 -8.77 4.72
C GLN A 66 -13.88 -9.98 5.33
N THR A 67 -14.53 -11.14 5.37
CA THR A 67 -13.94 -12.38 5.89
C THR A 67 -12.85 -12.90 4.95
N GLN A 68 -13.04 -12.76 3.63
CA GLN A 68 -12.03 -13.09 2.63
C GLN A 68 -10.78 -12.19 2.78
N MET A 69 -10.95 -10.87 2.92
CA MET A 69 -9.84 -9.95 3.19
C MET A 69 -9.07 -10.31 4.47
N ILE A 70 -9.77 -10.66 5.55
CA ILE A 70 -9.14 -11.09 6.80
C ILE A 70 -8.33 -12.37 6.57
N ARG A 71 -8.90 -13.34 5.86
CA ARG A 71 -8.24 -14.61 5.53
C ARG A 71 -6.98 -14.38 4.69
N ASP A 72 -7.05 -13.52 3.67
CA ASP A 72 -5.90 -13.19 2.80
C ASP A 72 -4.79 -12.48 3.58
N LYS A 73 -5.16 -11.60 4.50
CA LYS A 73 -4.21 -10.96 5.42
C LYS A 73 -3.55 -11.98 6.36
N LEU A 74 -4.31 -12.94 6.88
CA LEU A 74 -3.79 -14.00 7.77
C LEU A 74 -2.91 -15.00 7.02
N THR A 75 -3.28 -15.41 5.80
CA THR A 75 -2.44 -16.29 4.97
C THR A 75 -1.16 -15.60 4.51
N GLY A 76 -1.22 -14.30 4.17
CA GLY A 76 -0.02 -13.49 3.89
C GLY A 76 0.92 -13.41 5.08
N LYS A 77 0.38 -13.15 6.29
CA LYS A 77 1.16 -13.17 7.54
C LYS A 77 1.78 -14.54 7.83
N LYS A 78 1.05 -15.63 7.57
CA LYS A 78 1.55 -17.01 7.73
C LYS A 78 2.73 -17.28 6.80
N ARG A 79 2.63 -16.90 5.52
CA ARG A 79 3.74 -17.00 4.55
C ARG A 79 4.96 -16.20 5.00
N ALA A 80 4.78 -14.94 5.37
CA ALA A 80 5.89 -14.11 5.86
C ALA A 80 6.54 -14.65 7.16
N SER A 81 5.75 -15.28 8.03
CA SER A 81 6.29 -15.96 9.22
C SER A 81 7.09 -17.20 8.85
N ALA A 82 6.59 -18.03 7.92
CA ALA A 82 7.29 -19.21 7.43
C ALA A 82 8.61 -18.83 6.75
N ASP A 83 8.63 -17.80 5.91
CA ASP A 83 9.86 -17.33 5.24
C ASP A 83 10.91 -16.84 6.25
N ARG A 84 10.49 -16.11 7.29
CA ARG A 84 11.39 -15.66 8.36
C ARG A 84 11.96 -16.85 9.13
N TRP A 85 11.12 -17.83 9.46
CA TRP A 85 11.57 -19.05 10.10
C TRP A 85 12.55 -19.84 9.24
N ASN A 86 12.26 -19.99 7.95
CA ASN A 86 13.11 -20.74 7.01
C ASN A 86 14.47 -20.06 6.82
N ARG A 87 14.51 -18.72 6.79
CA ARG A 87 15.77 -17.95 6.79
C ARG A 87 16.57 -18.14 8.08
N PHE A 88 15.90 -18.16 9.23
CA PHE A 88 16.56 -18.37 10.52
C PHE A 88 17.11 -19.79 10.66
N ALA A 89 16.33 -20.80 10.28
CA ALA A 89 16.68 -22.21 10.39
C ALA A 89 17.58 -22.72 9.24
N GLY A 90 17.89 -21.88 8.25
CA GLY A 90 18.71 -22.26 7.09
C GLY A 90 18.08 -23.33 6.21
N THR A 91 16.75 -23.45 6.22
CA THR A 91 16.01 -24.49 5.47
C THR A 91 15.70 -24.02 4.04
N SER A 92 15.53 -24.98 3.12
CA SER A 92 15.42 -24.78 1.67
C SER A 92 14.27 -23.89 1.19
N GLY A 93 13.31 -23.55 2.05
CA GLY A 93 12.22 -22.62 1.72
C GLY A 93 12.58 -21.14 1.84
N GLY A 94 13.74 -20.80 2.40
CA GLY A 94 14.09 -19.43 2.78
C GLY A 94 15.00 -18.70 1.80
N GLY A 95 14.99 -19.01 0.49
CA GLY A 95 15.92 -18.39 -0.46
C GLY A 95 17.37 -18.53 0.01
N GLY A 96 17.77 -19.78 0.26
CA GLY A 96 19.13 -20.11 0.70
C GLY A 96 20.12 -19.62 -0.34
N MET A 97 20.90 -18.61 0.05
CA MET A 97 22.16 -18.26 -0.57
C MET A 97 22.96 -19.57 -0.62
N GLY A 98 23.10 -20.10 -1.83
CA GLY A 98 23.88 -21.28 -2.12
C GLY A 98 25.29 -21.13 -1.56
N ARG A 99 25.86 -22.29 -1.24
CA ARG A 99 27.28 -22.49 -1.01
C ARG A 99 28.16 -21.67 -1.95
#